data_AF-A0A1G2EPG9-F1
#
_entry.id   AF-A0A1G2EPG9-F1
#
_cell.length_a   1.000
_cell.length_b   1.000
_cell.length_c   1.000
_cell.angle_alpha   90.00
_cell.angle_beta   90.00
_cell.angle_gamma   90.00
#
_symmetry.space_group_name_H-M   'P 1'
#
loop_
_entity.id
_entity.type
_entity.pdbx_description
1 polymer ?
#
loop_
_entity_poly.entity_id
_entity_poly.type
_entity_poly.pdbx_seq_one_letter_code
_entity_poly.pdbx_strand_id
1 'polypeptide(L)'
;MLKLEKIIDFFIETESLKKTFRYSTCPEYVRDRSADHSWKAAFIALVISEEVKGIDSQRAVQLLLVHDLAESITGDIDAYRIKLGEITKSEKQRTEEDAMASIKEKLPAGSFLYNLWKEYEEGATEESKYARALDKIETLIHLLSVNFASEKDDQRAELVAKYADEAVNAFPPLKPLLEAVKGRIRAMFKEKGFQWKEHYEI
;
A
#
# COMPACT_ATOMS: atom_id res chain seq x y z
N MET A 1 -31.84 12.29 9.72
CA MET A 1 -31.32 11.60 10.92
C MET A 1 -30.17 10.72 10.50
N LEU A 2 -29.05 10.69 11.23
CA LEU A 2 -27.92 9.81 10.93
C LEU A 2 -28.40 8.34 10.96
N LYS A 3 -28.02 7.54 9.96
CA LYS A 3 -28.31 6.09 9.94
C LYS A 3 -27.29 5.35 10.81
N LEU A 4 -27.33 5.60 12.12
CA LEU A 4 -26.28 5.19 13.07
C LEU A 4 -26.01 3.69 13.07
N GLU A 5 -27.04 2.84 13.05
CA GLU A 5 -26.86 1.39 13.00
C GLU A 5 -26.04 0.94 11.78
N LYS A 6 -26.35 1.45 10.59
CA LYS A 6 -25.57 1.15 9.37
C LYS A 6 -24.11 1.60 9.46
N ILE A 7 -23.86 2.72 10.15
CA ILE A 7 -22.51 3.25 10.36
C ILE A 7 -21.74 2.34 11.33
N ILE A 8 -22.38 1.90 12.40
CA ILE A 8 -21.80 0.98 13.38
C ILE A 8 -21.50 -0.37 12.73
N ASP A 9 -22.46 -0.93 11.99
CA ASP A 9 -22.27 -2.19 11.25
C ASP A 9 -21.08 -2.10 10.30
N PHE A 10 -20.97 -1.01 9.54
CA PHE A 10 -19.82 -0.78 8.67
C PHE A 10 -18.50 -0.73 9.45
N PHE A 11 -18.43 -0.01 10.58
CA PHE A 11 -17.20 0.02 11.37
C PHE A 11 -16.84 -1.34 11.96
N ILE A 12 -17.83 -2.15 12.37
CA ILE A 12 -17.60 -3.54 12.80
C ILE A 12 -17.04 -4.37 11.63
N GLU A 13 -17.58 -4.22 10.42
CA GLU A 13 -17.06 -4.91 9.23
C GLU A 13 -15.60 -4.53 8.96
N THR A 14 -15.22 -3.25 9.11
CA THR A 14 -13.83 -2.81 8.87
C THR A 14 -12.79 -3.39 9.83
N GLU A 15 -13.20 -4.00 10.95
CA GLU A 15 -12.29 -4.74 11.84
C GLU A 15 -11.59 -5.91 11.13
N SER A 16 -12.12 -6.40 10.00
CA SER A 16 -11.46 -7.41 9.18
C SER A 16 -10.08 -6.96 8.69
N LEU A 17 -9.86 -5.67 8.43
CA LEU A 17 -8.54 -5.14 8.03
C LEU A 17 -7.46 -5.33 9.09
N LYS A 18 -7.83 -5.44 10.38
CA LYS A 18 -6.91 -5.79 11.47
C LYS A 18 -6.55 -7.28 11.52
N LYS A 19 -7.17 -8.09 10.65
CA LYS A 19 -6.96 -9.54 10.55
C LYS A 19 -6.47 -9.93 9.16
N THR A 20 -6.66 -9.09 8.15
CA THR A 20 -6.10 -9.26 6.80
C THR A 20 -4.58 -9.14 6.85
N PHE A 21 -3.89 -10.23 6.54
CA PHE A 21 -2.43 -10.27 6.50
C PHE A 21 -1.91 -9.80 5.15
N ARG A 22 -0.97 -8.87 5.19
CA ARG A 22 -0.04 -8.62 4.10
C ARG A 22 1.10 -9.62 4.13
N TYR A 23 1.64 -9.93 2.95
CA TYR A 23 2.70 -10.93 2.80
C TYR A 23 2.31 -12.31 3.35
N SER A 24 1.07 -12.73 3.14
CA SER A 24 0.54 -14.00 3.65
C SER A 24 1.39 -15.24 3.29
N THR A 25 2.14 -15.16 2.18
CA THR A 25 3.08 -16.21 1.72
C THR A 25 4.47 -16.14 2.35
N CYS A 26 4.78 -15.10 3.14
CA CYS A 26 6.06 -14.93 3.85
C CYS A 26 6.03 -15.57 5.24
N PRO A 27 7.19 -15.75 5.90
CA PRO A 27 7.24 -16.11 7.32
C PRO A 27 6.51 -15.10 8.21
N GLU A 28 6.00 -15.55 9.35
CA GLU A 28 5.19 -14.73 10.27
C GLU A 28 5.85 -13.41 10.67
N TYR A 29 7.16 -13.40 10.89
CA TYR A 29 7.90 -12.19 11.30
C TYR A 29 7.92 -11.07 10.24
N VAL A 30 7.60 -11.39 8.98
CA VAL A 30 7.52 -10.43 7.87
C VAL A 30 6.11 -9.87 7.73
N ARG A 31 5.09 -10.62 8.18
CA ARG A 31 3.70 -10.28 7.98
C ARG A 31 3.31 -9.08 8.84
N ASP A 32 2.65 -8.12 8.24
CA ASP A 32 1.87 -7.08 8.91
C ASP A 32 0.39 -7.22 8.51
N ARG A 33 -0.45 -6.30 8.99
CA ARG A 33 -1.88 -6.26 8.63
C ARG A 33 -2.17 -5.04 7.76
N SER A 34 -3.18 -5.14 6.90
CA SER A 34 -3.61 -4.01 6.04
C SER A 34 -3.92 -2.75 6.85
N ALA A 35 -4.49 -2.90 8.05
CA ALA A 35 -4.71 -1.77 8.96
C ALA A 35 -3.41 -1.14 9.50
N ASP A 36 -2.39 -1.95 9.83
CA ASP A 36 -1.10 -1.46 10.32
C ASP A 36 -0.35 -0.70 9.21
N HIS A 37 -0.35 -1.28 8.01
CA HIS A 37 0.17 -0.66 6.79
C HIS A 37 -0.50 0.68 6.48
N SER A 38 -1.84 0.69 6.38
CA SER A 38 -2.61 1.89 6.03
C SER A 38 -2.36 3.03 7.01
N TRP A 39 -2.34 2.74 8.31
CA TRP A 39 -2.01 3.75 9.32
C TRP A 39 -0.59 4.30 9.12
N LYS A 40 0.41 3.43 8.94
CA LYS A 40 1.81 3.83 8.83
C LYS A 40 2.06 4.62 7.54
N ALA A 41 1.46 4.21 6.42
CA ALA A 41 1.54 4.93 5.17
C ALA A 41 0.92 6.34 5.30
N ALA A 42 -0.28 6.44 5.89
CA ALA A 42 -0.93 7.72 6.15
C ALA A 42 -0.09 8.62 7.09
N PHE A 43 0.52 8.03 8.12
CA PHE A 43 1.41 8.76 9.02
C PHE A 43 2.66 9.29 8.30
N ILE A 44 3.29 8.47 7.45
CA ILE A 44 4.42 8.91 6.61
C ILE A 44 3.97 10.06 5.70
N ALA A 45 2.80 9.94 5.06
CA ALA A 45 2.27 10.99 4.18
C ALA A 45 2.05 12.32 4.89
N LEU A 46 1.55 12.27 6.13
CA LEU A 46 1.42 13.45 6.96
C LEU A 46 2.78 14.11 7.24
N VAL A 47 3.79 13.33 7.65
CA VAL A 47 5.12 13.85 7.99
C VAL A 47 5.87 14.38 6.77
N ILE A 48 5.88 13.63 5.67
CA ILE A 48 6.64 13.99 4.46
C ILE A 48 6.03 15.17 3.71
N SER A 49 4.75 15.48 3.92
CA SER A 49 4.10 16.61 3.26
C SER A 49 4.70 17.96 3.64
N GLU A 50 5.36 18.08 4.79
CA GLU A 50 6.08 19.29 5.20
C GLU A 50 7.35 19.52 4.34
N GLU A 51 7.90 18.45 3.76
CA GLU A 51 9.10 18.48 2.92
C GLU A 51 8.77 18.56 1.42
N VAL A 52 7.50 18.36 1.04
CA VAL A 52 7.03 18.32 -0.35
C VAL A 52 6.02 19.44 -0.62
N LYS A 53 6.39 20.40 -1.47
CA LYS A 53 5.52 21.54 -1.81
C LYS A 53 4.36 21.13 -2.72
N GLY A 54 3.21 21.77 -2.51
CA GLY A 54 2.08 21.71 -3.44
C GLY A 54 1.18 20.48 -3.29
N ILE A 55 1.29 19.76 -2.17
CA ILE A 55 0.43 18.62 -1.84
C ILE A 55 -0.57 18.99 -0.76
N ASP A 56 -1.84 18.62 -0.97
CA ASP A 56 -2.82 18.57 0.12
C ASP A 56 -2.61 17.32 0.97
N SER A 57 -1.96 17.49 2.11
CA SER A 57 -1.66 16.39 3.04
C SER A 57 -2.93 15.75 3.62
N GLN A 58 -3.99 16.52 3.85
CA GLN A 58 -5.25 16.01 4.34
C GLN A 58 -5.88 15.08 3.29
N ARG A 59 -5.85 15.46 2.02
CA ARG A 59 -6.35 14.63 0.93
C ARG A 59 -5.52 13.36 0.76
N ALA A 60 -4.19 13.45 0.80
CA ALA A 60 -3.31 12.29 0.73
C ALA A 60 -3.56 11.27 1.86
N VAL A 61 -3.75 11.76 3.09
CA VAL A 61 -4.11 10.93 4.24
C VAL A 61 -5.47 10.26 4.03
N GLN A 62 -6.48 10.97 3.52
CA GLN A 62 -7.78 10.38 3.20
C GLN A 62 -7.68 9.26 2.16
N LEU A 63 -6.84 9.42 1.13
CA LEU A 63 -6.62 8.38 0.12
C LEU A 63 -6.00 7.13 0.77
N LEU A 64 -4.95 7.30 1.57
CA LEU A 64 -4.26 6.18 2.24
C LEU A 64 -5.10 5.49 3.32
N LEU A 65 -6.05 6.18 3.96
CA LEU A 65 -6.97 5.52 4.89
C LEU A 65 -8.00 4.61 4.18
N VAL A 66 -8.22 4.80 2.88
CA VAL A 66 -9.29 4.12 2.12
C VAL A 66 -8.75 3.19 1.03
N HIS A 67 -7.47 3.30 0.66
CA HIS A 67 -6.90 2.57 -0.48
C HIS A 67 -7.07 1.04 -0.37
N ASP A 68 -6.85 0.45 0.80
CA ASP A 68 -7.02 -0.98 1.06
C ASP A 68 -8.40 -1.35 1.62
N LEU A 69 -9.39 -0.44 1.59
CA LEU A 69 -10.70 -0.70 2.18
C LEU A 69 -11.42 -1.89 1.53
N ALA A 70 -11.17 -2.15 0.24
CA ALA A 70 -11.69 -3.33 -0.47
C ALA A 70 -11.25 -4.64 0.19
N GLU A 71 -10.05 -4.67 0.78
CA GLU A 71 -9.46 -5.85 1.43
C GLU A 71 -10.22 -6.29 2.68
N SER A 72 -11.12 -5.43 3.19
CA SER A 72 -12.04 -5.82 4.26
C SER A 72 -12.99 -6.95 3.83
N ILE A 73 -13.20 -7.11 2.52
CA ILE A 73 -14.04 -8.13 1.90
C ILE A 73 -13.19 -9.12 1.10
N THR A 74 -12.23 -8.64 0.31
CA THR A 74 -11.46 -9.48 -0.62
C THR A 74 -10.31 -10.23 0.05
N GLY A 75 -9.87 -9.76 1.23
CA GLY A 75 -8.53 -10.05 1.74
C GLY A 75 -7.44 -9.38 0.89
N ASP A 76 -6.18 -9.50 1.33
CA ASP A 76 -5.03 -9.00 0.57
C ASP A 76 -4.72 -9.95 -0.61
N ILE A 77 -4.74 -9.36 -1.80
CA ILE A 77 -4.31 -10.00 -3.04
C ILE A 77 -2.97 -9.38 -3.42
N ASP A 78 -1.92 -9.86 -2.76
CA ASP A 78 -0.58 -9.31 -2.95
C ASP A 78 -0.08 -9.47 -4.40
N ALA A 79 0.86 -8.60 -4.77
CA ALA A 79 1.40 -8.61 -6.13
C ALA A 79 2.23 -9.86 -6.45
N TYR A 80 2.68 -10.60 -5.43
CA TYR A 80 3.41 -11.85 -5.61
C TYR A 80 2.48 -12.96 -6.10
N ARG A 81 1.23 -13.02 -5.61
CA ARG A 81 0.19 -13.94 -6.12
C ARG A 81 -0.16 -13.66 -7.59
N ILE A 82 -0.19 -12.39 -7.99
CA ILE A 82 -0.34 -12.01 -9.41
C ILE A 82 0.86 -12.50 -10.22
N LYS A 83 2.07 -12.30 -9.71
CA LYS A 83 3.32 -12.76 -10.35
C LYS A 83 3.37 -14.28 -10.51
N LEU A 84 2.84 -15.03 -9.54
CA LEU A 84 2.69 -16.49 -9.60
C LEU A 84 1.59 -16.97 -10.55
N GLY A 85 0.73 -16.06 -11.04
CA GLY A 85 -0.38 -16.39 -11.93
C GLY A 85 -1.58 -17.00 -11.21
N GLU A 86 -1.67 -16.88 -9.88
CA GLU A 86 -2.84 -17.35 -9.12
C GLU A 86 -4.10 -16.53 -9.42
N ILE A 87 -3.91 -15.26 -9.77
CA ILE A 87 -4.96 -14.31 -10.13
C ILE A 87 -4.39 -13.25 -11.07
N THR A 88 -5.17 -12.83 -12.05
CA THR A 88 -4.76 -11.77 -12.96
C THR A 88 -4.96 -10.38 -12.34
N LYS A 89 -4.22 -9.38 -12.82
CA LYS A 89 -4.41 -7.99 -12.40
C LYS A 89 -5.85 -7.50 -12.65
N SER A 90 -6.45 -7.92 -13.77
CA SER A 90 -7.84 -7.59 -14.11
C SER A 90 -8.86 -8.23 -13.17
N GLU A 91 -8.62 -9.47 -12.73
CA GLU A 91 -9.49 -10.13 -11.76
C GLU A 91 -9.39 -9.46 -10.39
N LYS A 92 -8.17 -9.15 -9.91
CA LYS A 92 -7.99 -8.36 -8.68
C LYS A 92 -8.79 -7.06 -8.74
N GLN A 93 -8.58 -6.26 -9.79
CA GLN A 93 -9.26 -4.98 -9.95
C GLN A 93 -10.78 -5.12 -9.96
N ARG A 94 -11.32 -6.15 -10.65
CA ARG A 94 -12.76 -6.41 -10.67
C ARG A 94 -13.29 -6.79 -9.29
N THR A 95 -12.59 -7.68 -8.58
CA THR A 95 -13.00 -8.13 -7.25
C THR A 95 -12.97 -6.99 -6.22
N GLU A 96 -12.00 -6.08 -6.31
CA GLU A 96 -11.94 -4.88 -5.47
C GLU A 96 -13.04 -3.86 -5.82
N GLU A 97 -13.31 -3.67 -7.12
CA GLU A 97 -14.40 -2.82 -7.61
C GLU A 97 -15.77 -3.33 -7.11
N ASP A 98 -16.02 -4.64 -7.18
CA ASP A 98 -17.24 -5.27 -6.67
C ASP A 98 -17.36 -5.11 -5.14
N ALA A 99 -16.25 -5.25 -4.40
CA ALA A 99 -16.21 -5.03 -2.95
C ALA A 99 -16.51 -3.57 -2.59
N MET A 100 -15.90 -2.61 -3.28
CA MET A 100 -16.12 -1.19 -3.05
C MET A 100 -17.52 -0.73 -3.47
N ALA A 101 -18.09 -1.31 -4.52
CA ALA A 101 -19.49 -1.10 -4.89
C ALA A 101 -20.45 -1.61 -3.79
N SER A 102 -20.15 -2.77 -3.19
CA SER A 102 -20.91 -3.28 -2.03
C SER A 102 -20.82 -2.33 -0.83
N ILE A 103 -19.61 -1.87 -0.48
CA ILE A 103 -19.38 -0.91 0.61
C ILE A 103 -20.15 0.39 0.36
N LYS A 104 -20.12 0.91 -0.88
CA LYS A 104 -20.81 2.14 -1.27
C LYS A 104 -22.30 2.13 -0.91
N GLU A 105 -22.97 0.99 -1.05
CA GLU A 105 -24.41 0.86 -0.76
C GLU A 105 -24.72 0.66 0.74
N LYS A 106 -23.73 0.25 1.55
CA LYS A 106 -23.91 -0.05 2.97
C LYS A 106 -23.98 1.19 3.86
N LEU A 107 -23.24 2.26 3.55
CA LEU A 107 -23.17 3.46 4.40
C LEU A 107 -23.54 4.76 3.67
N PRO A 108 -24.10 5.77 4.37
CA PRO A 108 -24.42 7.08 3.77
C PRO A 108 -23.22 7.79 3.13
N ALA A 109 -22.02 7.60 3.68
CA ALA A 109 -20.77 8.15 3.16
C ALA A 109 -20.14 7.28 2.05
N GLY A 110 -20.85 6.26 1.55
CA GLY A 110 -20.28 5.24 0.67
C GLY A 110 -19.79 5.80 -0.66
N SER A 111 -20.51 6.73 -1.28
CA SER A 111 -20.06 7.39 -2.50
C SER A 111 -18.76 8.19 -2.28
N PHE A 112 -18.58 8.79 -1.11
CA PHE A 112 -17.36 9.52 -0.78
C PHE A 112 -16.16 8.58 -0.67
N LEU A 113 -16.30 7.46 0.06
CA LEU A 113 -15.24 6.46 0.19
C LEU A 113 -14.91 5.79 -1.15
N TYR A 114 -15.94 5.44 -1.93
CA TYR A 114 -15.75 4.87 -3.27
C TYR A 114 -14.98 5.83 -4.19
N ASN A 115 -15.31 7.13 -4.19
CA ASN A 115 -14.61 8.10 -5.03
C ASN A 115 -13.15 8.31 -4.59
N LEU A 116 -12.86 8.28 -3.27
CA LEU A 116 -11.49 8.31 -2.75
C LEU A 116 -10.68 7.10 -3.23
N TRP A 117 -11.24 5.90 -3.05
CA TRP A 117 -10.62 4.67 -3.52
C TRP A 117 -10.39 4.70 -5.04
N LYS A 118 -11.37 5.17 -5.80
CA LYS A 118 -11.28 5.27 -7.26
C LYS A 118 -10.18 6.24 -7.70
N GLU A 119 -10.08 7.40 -7.05
CA GLU A 119 -9.02 8.37 -7.31
C GLU A 119 -7.63 7.76 -7.05
N TYR A 120 -7.48 7.01 -5.95
CA TYR A 120 -6.24 6.28 -5.65
C TYR A 120 -5.89 5.28 -6.76
N GLU A 121 -6.84 4.43 -7.16
CA GLU A 121 -6.63 3.43 -8.20
C GLU A 121 -6.25 4.05 -9.56
N GLU A 122 -6.89 5.18 -9.91
CA GLU A 122 -6.62 5.91 -11.15
C GLU A 122 -5.24 6.59 -11.16
N GLY A 123 -4.77 7.10 -10.02
CA GLY A 123 -3.43 7.71 -9.90
C GLY A 123 -3.24 8.96 -10.77
N ALA A 124 -4.32 9.70 -11.06
CA ALA A 124 -4.30 10.83 -11.97
C ALA A 124 -3.94 12.16 -11.28
N THR A 125 -4.40 12.35 -10.04
CA THR A 125 -4.16 13.55 -9.22
C THR A 125 -2.76 13.56 -8.61
N GLU A 126 -2.26 14.73 -8.23
CA GLU A 126 -0.95 14.82 -7.56
C GLU A 126 -0.99 14.12 -6.19
N GLU A 127 -2.08 14.26 -5.45
CA GLU A 127 -2.31 13.60 -4.16
C GLU A 127 -2.37 12.08 -4.29
N SER A 128 -2.99 11.53 -5.35
CA SER A 128 -3.02 10.07 -5.57
C SER A 128 -1.66 9.53 -6.00
N LYS A 129 -0.90 10.24 -6.84
CA LYS A 129 0.48 9.85 -7.17
C LYS A 129 1.39 9.88 -5.93
N TYR A 130 1.28 10.93 -5.11
CA TYR A 130 1.99 11.05 -3.84
C TYR A 130 1.62 9.91 -2.87
N ALA A 131 0.33 9.65 -2.67
CA ALA A 131 -0.15 8.56 -1.82
C ALA A 131 0.36 7.19 -2.27
N ARG A 132 0.26 6.87 -3.57
CA ARG A 132 0.74 5.60 -4.13
C ARG A 132 2.25 5.42 -4.00
N ALA A 133 3.01 6.49 -4.21
CA ALA A 133 4.45 6.47 -4.01
C ALA A 133 4.79 6.15 -2.54
N LEU A 134 4.06 6.73 -1.59
CA LEU A 134 4.29 6.48 -0.17
C LEU A 134 3.79 5.12 0.32
N ASP A 135 2.72 4.55 -0.24
CA ASP A 135 2.35 3.15 -0.02
C ASP A 135 3.53 2.22 -0.35
N LYS A 136 4.16 2.41 -1.52
CA LYS A 136 5.31 1.57 -1.92
C LYS A 136 6.58 1.85 -1.12
N ILE A 137 6.82 3.09 -0.71
CA ILE A 137 7.93 3.43 0.18
C ILE A 137 7.71 2.84 1.58
N GLU A 138 6.49 2.88 2.12
CA GLU A 138 6.15 2.26 3.41
C GLU A 138 6.48 0.78 3.37
N THR A 139 6.07 0.08 2.31
CA THR A 139 6.38 -1.35 2.09
C THR A 139 7.88 -1.62 2.21
N LEU A 140 8.73 -0.80 1.59
CA LEU A 140 10.19 -0.93 1.71
C LEU A 140 10.69 -0.66 3.14
N ILE A 141 10.15 0.36 3.81
CA ILE A 141 10.48 0.68 5.21
C ILE A 141 10.06 -0.46 6.14
N HIS A 142 8.90 -1.08 5.91
CA HIS A 142 8.45 -2.25 6.66
C HIS A 142 9.44 -3.40 6.54
N LEU A 143 9.82 -3.77 5.31
CA LEU A 143 10.82 -4.83 5.07
C LEU A 143 12.17 -4.54 5.74
N LEU A 144 12.61 -3.28 5.72
CA LEU A 144 13.79 -2.84 6.45
C LEU A 144 13.63 -3.04 7.97
N SER A 145 12.47 -2.68 8.53
CA SER A 145 12.21 -2.73 9.98
C SER A 145 12.16 -4.14 10.54
N VAL A 146 11.67 -5.11 9.76
CA VAL A 146 11.62 -6.53 10.13
C VAL A 146 12.88 -7.30 9.73
N ASN A 147 13.92 -6.59 9.26
CA ASN A 147 15.18 -7.16 8.79
C ASN A 147 14.98 -8.23 7.70
N PHE A 148 14.01 -8.02 6.81
CA PHE A 148 13.73 -8.94 5.72
C PHE A 148 14.89 -8.99 4.74
N ALA A 149 15.57 -10.12 4.67
CA ALA A 149 16.48 -10.42 3.59
C ALA A 149 16.09 -11.76 3.01
N SER A 150 15.87 -11.75 1.71
CA SER A 150 15.25 -12.83 1.00
C SER A 150 16.31 -13.84 0.56
N GLU A 151 15.96 -15.12 0.49
CA GLU A 151 16.87 -16.15 -0.02
C GLU A 151 17.20 -15.91 -1.51
N LYS A 152 18.21 -16.62 -2.03
CA LYS A 152 18.82 -16.41 -3.36
C LYS A 152 17.84 -16.39 -4.55
N ASP A 153 16.63 -16.92 -4.40
CA ASP A 153 15.61 -17.02 -5.46
C ASP A 153 14.28 -16.30 -5.15
N ASP A 154 14.22 -15.53 -4.06
CA ASP A 154 12.99 -14.80 -3.71
C ASP A 154 12.86 -13.50 -4.52
N GLN A 155 11.91 -13.50 -5.45
CA GLN A 155 11.63 -12.40 -6.36
C GLN A 155 10.88 -11.23 -5.70
N ARG A 156 10.51 -11.33 -4.41
CA ARG A 156 9.79 -10.26 -3.72
C ARG A 156 10.60 -8.98 -3.64
N ALA A 157 11.91 -9.08 -3.38
CA ALA A 157 12.80 -7.91 -3.35
C ALA A 157 12.80 -7.13 -4.67
N GLU A 158 12.84 -7.85 -5.79
CA GLU A 158 12.70 -7.28 -7.14
C GLU A 158 11.34 -6.61 -7.34
N LEU A 159 10.29 -7.31 -6.93
CA LEU A 159 8.92 -6.87 -7.13
C LEU A 159 8.64 -5.57 -6.37
N VAL A 160 9.01 -5.50 -5.09
CA VAL A 160 8.81 -4.31 -4.26
C VAL A 160 9.70 -3.15 -4.71
N ALA A 161 10.94 -3.41 -5.14
CA ALA A 161 11.82 -2.37 -5.68
C ALA A 161 11.24 -1.77 -6.96
N LYS A 162 10.81 -2.62 -7.90
CA LYS A 162 10.21 -2.20 -9.17
C LYS A 162 8.92 -1.39 -8.98
N TYR A 163 8.01 -1.85 -8.11
CA TYR A 163 6.77 -1.10 -7.87
C TYR A 163 7.02 0.24 -7.19
N ALA A 164 8.01 0.33 -6.29
CA ALA A 164 8.40 1.61 -5.72
C ALA A 164 8.96 2.55 -6.79
N ASP A 165 9.77 2.05 -7.74
CA ASP A 165 10.28 2.86 -8.85
C ASP A 165 9.18 3.36 -9.77
N GLU A 166 8.25 2.50 -10.16
CA GLU A 166 7.12 2.89 -11.00
C GLU A 166 6.27 3.97 -10.31
N ALA A 167 5.98 3.82 -9.02
CA ALA A 167 5.16 4.77 -8.27
C ALA A 167 5.88 6.11 -8.04
N VAL A 168 7.17 6.09 -7.67
CA VAL A 168 7.96 7.31 -7.43
C VAL A 168 8.32 8.02 -8.74
N ASN A 169 8.47 7.31 -9.86
CA ASN A 169 8.62 7.98 -11.16
C ASN A 169 7.35 8.74 -11.59
N ALA A 170 6.17 8.30 -11.13
CA ALA A 170 4.93 9.07 -11.30
C ALA A 170 4.84 10.28 -10.35
N PHE A 171 5.63 10.31 -9.27
CA PHE A 171 5.74 11.45 -8.35
C PHE A 171 7.22 11.75 -7.99
N PRO A 172 7.98 12.39 -8.91
CA PRO A 172 9.43 12.56 -8.77
C PRO A 172 9.94 13.27 -7.49
N PRO A 173 9.19 14.17 -6.82
CA PRO A 173 9.67 14.79 -5.58
C PRO A 173 10.07 13.80 -4.47
N LEU A 174 9.58 12.55 -4.51
CA LEU A 174 9.92 11.52 -3.53
C LEU A 174 11.17 10.69 -3.86
N LYS A 175 11.85 10.95 -5.00
CA LYS A 175 13.07 10.23 -5.39
C LYS A 175 14.15 10.22 -4.29
N PRO A 176 14.50 11.35 -3.64
CA PRO A 176 15.53 11.34 -2.60
C PRO A 176 15.18 10.44 -1.40
N LEU A 177 13.89 10.37 -1.04
CA LEU A 177 13.42 9.51 0.04
C LEU A 177 13.57 8.03 -0.36
N LEU A 178 13.15 7.67 -1.58
CA LEU A 178 13.26 6.30 -2.08
C LEU A 178 14.73 5.85 -2.18
N GLU A 179 15.62 6.70 -2.70
CA GLU A 179 17.07 6.44 -2.76
C GLU A 179 17.65 6.17 -1.36
N ALA A 180 17.28 6.98 -0.36
CA ALA A 180 17.73 6.80 1.01
C ALA A 180 17.23 5.47 1.62
N VAL A 181 15.97 5.10 1.37
CA VAL A 181 15.40 3.83 1.82
C VAL A 181 16.09 2.63 1.15
N LYS A 182 16.24 2.66 -0.18
CA LYS A 182 16.93 1.61 -0.95
C LYS A 182 18.39 1.48 -0.53
N GLY A 183 19.08 2.59 -0.25
CA GLY A 183 20.43 2.57 0.29
C GLY A 183 20.56 1.82 1.62
N ARG A 184 19.57 1.96 2.52
CA ARG A 184 19.51 1.21 3.78
C ARG A 184 19.21 -0.27 3.57
N ILE A 185 18.30 -0.60 2.66
CA ILE A 185 18.00 -2.00 2.31
C ILE A 185 19.23 -2.68 1.71
N ARG A 186 19.93 -2.00 0.80
CA ARG A 186 21.19 -2.49 0.22
C ARG A 186 22.24 -2.79 1.29
N ALA A 187 22.39 -1.91 2.29
CA ALA A 187 23.31 -2.15 3.41
C ALA A 187 22.90 -3.39 4.23
N MET A 188 21.62 -3.52 4.56
CA MET A 188 21.07 -4.68 5.27
C MET A 188 21.29 -5.99 4.49
N PHE A 189 21.06 -6.00 3.18
CA PHE A 189 21.29 -7.16 2.32
C PHE A 189 22.77 -7.57 2.37
N LYS A 190 23.68 -6.60 2.23
CA LYS A 190 25.13 -6.83 2.31
C LYS A 190 25.56 -7.42 3.65
N GLU A 191 25.06 -6.89 4.77
CA GLU A 191 25.37 -7.37 6.12
C GLU A 191 24.94 -8.82 6.34
N LYS A 192 23.83 -9.22 5.71
CA LYS A 192 23.28 -10.58 5.79
C LYS A 192 23.85 -11.53 4.72
N GLY A 193 24.79 -11.07 3.89
CA GLY A 193 25.41 -11.88 2.84
C GLY A 193 24.54 -12.09 1.59
N PHE A 194 23.48 -11.29 1.41
CA PHE A 194 22.63 -11.31 0.23
C PHE A 194 23.05 -10.23 -0.78
N GLN A 195 22.73 -10.45 -2.06
CA GLN A 195 23.03 -9.51 -3.13
C GLN A 195 21.83 -8.60 -3.40
N TRP A 196 22.04 -7.29 -3.28
CA TRP A 196 21.14 -6.29 -3.85
C TRP A 196 21.51 -6.08 -5.32
N LYS A 197 20.58 -6.30 -6.25
CA LYS A 197 20.86 -6.26 -7.69
C LYS A 197 20.89 -4.82 -8.20
N GLU A 198 21.75 -4.51 -9.17
CA GLU A 198 21.90 -3.14 -9.70
C GLU A 198 20.60 -2.58 -10.29
N HIS A 199 19.78 -3.42 -10.93
CA HIS A 199 18.49 -3.00 -11.48
C HIS A 199 17.40 -2.75 -10.42
N TYR A 200 17.73 -2.84 -9.13
CA TYR A 200 16.86 -2.40 -8.03
C TYR A 200 17.11 -0.95 -7.63
N GLU A 201 18.05 -0.24 -8.23
CA GLU A 201 18.27 1.19 -8.01
C GLU A 201 17.34 2.02 -8.92
N ILE A 202 16.91 3.20 -8.45
CA ILE A 202 16.06 4.14 -9.20
C ILE A 202 16.85 5.05 -10.13
#